data_AF-T0Z250-F1
#
_entry.id   AF-T0Z250-F1
#
_cell.length_a   1.000
_cell.length_b   1.000
_cell.length_c   1.000
_cell.angle_alpha   90.00
_cell.angle_beta   90.00
_cell.angle_gamma   90.00
#
_symmetry.space_group_name_H-M   'P 1'
#
loop_
_entity.id
_entity.type
_entity.pdbx_description
1 polymer ?
#
loop_
_entity_poly.entity_id
_entity_poly.type
_entity_poly.pdbx_seq_one_letter_code
_entity_poly.pdbx_strand_id
1 'polypeptide(L)' 'MSTRTFKVWRGDKTGGQLVDYTVDVQDGMVVLDAIHQIQRQQAPDLACRWNCKAAKCGSCSAEVNGKPRLMC' A
#
# COMPACT_ATOMS: atom_id res chain seq x y z
N MET A 1 4.96 -11.64 14.92
CA MET A 1 4.50 -10.48 14.14
C MET A 1 5.35 -9.29 14.52
N SER A 2 5.85 -8.53 13.55
CA SER A 2 6.62 -7.31 13.80
C SER A 2 5.85 -6.11 13.27
N THR A 3 5.82 -5.00 14.00
CA THR A 3 5.22 -3.77 13.50
C THR A 3 6.18 -3.05 12.56
N ARG A 4 5.65 -2.47 11.48
CA ARG A 4 6.39 -1.62 10.53
C ARG A 4 5.60 -0.37 10.22
N THR A 5 6.31 0.74 10.03
CA THR A 5 5.72 2.01 9.60
C THR A 5 5.74 2.12 8.08
N PHE A 6 4.58 2.38 7.49
CA PHE A 6 4.41 2.65 6.07
C PHE A 6 4.07 4.13 5.90
N LYS A 7 4.79 4.81 5.00
CA LYS A 7 4.46 6.16 4.55
C LYS A 7 3.65 6.07 3.27
N VAL A 8 2.36 6.35 3.34
CA VAL A 8 1.45 6.22 2.20
C VAL A 8 1.00 7.60 1.74
N TRP A 9 1.07 7.85 0.44
CA TRP A 9 0.58 9.11 -0.13
C TRP A 9 -0.94 9.20 0.01
N ARG A 10 -1.40 10.29 0.64
CA ARG A 10 -2.80 10.64 0.82
C ARG A 10 -3.05 11.97 0.15
N GLY A 11 -3.92 11.98 -0.86
CA GLY A 11 -4.20 13.18 -1.61
C GLY A 11 -5.25 12.97 -2.69
N ASP A 12 -5.60 14.07 -3.34
CA ASP A 12 -6.52 14.13 -4.46
C ASP A 12 -5.92 14.95 -5.61
N LYS A 13 -6.77 15.51 -6.48
CA LYS A 13 -6.35 16.31 -7.64
C LYS A 13 -5.69 17.65 -7.25
N THR A 14 -5.87 18.11 -6.02
CA THR A 14 -5.39 19.42 -5.54
C THR A 14 -4.05 19.34 -4.80
N GLY A 15 -3.66 18.14 -4.35
CA GLY A 15 -2.42 17.91 -3.63
C GLY A 15 -2.50 16.72 -2.69
N GLY A 16 -1.46 16.53 -1.88
CA GLY A 16 -1.41 15.46 -0.90
C GLY A 16 -0.14 15.49 -0.07
N GLN A 17 -0.04 14.51 0.84
CA GLN A 17 1.10 14.34 1.73
C GLN A 17 1.31 12.86 2.04
N LEU A 18 2.52 12.50 2.46
CA LEU A 18 2.79 11.20 3.04
C LEU A 18 2.23 11.16 4.46
N VAL A 19 1.43 10.14 4.76
CA VAL A 19 0.89 9.87 6.10
C VAL A 19 1.44 8.54 6.60
N ASP A 20 1.85 8.51 7.85
CA ASP A 20 2.44 7.35 8.49
C ASP A 20 1.34 6.43 9.05
N TYR A 21 1.43 5.13 8.74
CA TYR A 21 0.56 4.07 9.24
C TYR A 21 1.39 2.96 9.84
N THR A 22 0.93 2.38 10.94
CA THR A 22 1.60 1.23 11.57
C THR A 22 0.88 -0.04 11.18
N VAL A 23 1.61 -1.03 10.69
CA VAL A 23 1.08 -2.30 10.19
C VAL A 23 1.81 -3.46 10.85
N ASP A 24 1.06 -4.43 11.35
CA ASP A 24 1.60 -5.72 11.76
C ASP A 24 1.96 -6.54 10.52
N VAL A 25 3.25 -6.82 10.34
CA VAL A 25 3.73 -7.64 9.23
C VAL A 25 4.10 -9.04 9.68
N GLN A 26 3.89 -9.98 8.76
CA GLN A 26 4.25 -11.39 8.87
C GLN A 26 4.94 -11.86 7.59
N ASP A 27 5.69 -12.95 7.70
CA ASP A 27 6.41 -13.53 6.56
C ASP A 27 5.43 -13.92 5.44
N GLY A 28 5.84 -13.66 4.21
CA GLY A 28 5.02 -13.89 3.01
C GLY A 28 4.06 -12.76 2.66
N MET A 29 3.90 -11.73 3.50
CA MET A 29 3.18 -10.52 3.10
C MET A 29 3.93 -9.77 1.99
N VAL A 30 3.18 -9.29 1.02
CA VAL A 30 3.65 -8.33 0.01
C VAL A 30 3.15 -6.93 0.36
N VAL A 31 3.70 -5.89 -0.28
CA VAL A 31 3.34 -4.49 0.02
C VAL A 31 1.83 -4.27 -0.12
N LEU A 32 1.19 -4.92 -1.10
CA LEU A 32 -0.25 -4.83 -1.29
C LEU A 32 -1.02 -5.31 -0.05
N ASP A 33 -0.56 -6.35 0.65
CA ASP A 33 -1.23 -6.83 1.87
C ASP A 33 -1.24 -5.76 2.97
N ALA A 34 -0.13 -5.04 3.13
CA ALA A 34 -0.05 -3.92 4.08
C ALA A 34 -1.00 -2.77 3.69
N ILE A 35 -1.08 -2.43 2.40
CA ILE A 35 -2.01 -1.40 1.91
C ILE A 35 -3.47 -1.81 2.15
N HIS A 36 -3.81 -3.07 1.92
CA HIS A 36 -5.14 -3.61 2.21
C HIS A 36 -5.47 -3.59 3.70
N GLN A 37 -4.50 -3.87 4.57
CA GLN A 37 -4.69 -3.78 6.01
C GLN A 37 -4.94 -2.34 6.45
N ILE A 38 -4.13 -1.39 5.97
CA ILE A 38 -4.32 0.05 6.21
C ILE A 38 -5.71 0.47 5.74
N GLN A 39 -6.09 0.11 4.52
CA GLN A 39 -7.40 0.42 3.96
C GLN A 39 -8.52 -0.15 4.85
N ARG A 40 -8.43 -1.40 5.28
CA ARG A 40 -9.50 -2.03 6.09
C ARG A 40 -9.61 -1.46 7.50
N GLN A 41 -8.50 -1.11 8.14
CA GLN A 41 -8.46 -0.88 9.60
C GLN A 41 -8.25 0.58 9.99
N GLN A 42 -7.51 1.35 9.19
CA GLN A 42 -7.02 2.68 9.58
C GLN A 42 -7.52 3.79 8.63
N ALA A 43 -7.67 3.49 7.34
CA ALA A 43 -8.09 4.46 6.33
C ALA A 43 -9.00 3.83 5.24
N PRO A 44 -10.29 3.56 5.56
CA PRO A 44 -11.26 2.97 4.62
C PRO A 44 -11.47 3.73 3.32
N ASP A 45 -11.12 5.00 3.30
CA ASP A 45 -11.17 5.90 2.15
C ASP A 45 -9.88 5.87 1.29
N LEU A 46 -8.89 5.04 1.63
CA LEU A 46 -7.67 4.88 0.83
C LEU A 46 -7.99 4.30 -0.54
N ALA A 47 -7.74 5.07 -1.59
CA ALA A 47 -7.84 4.55 -2.95
C ALA A 47 -6.62 3.68 -3.29
N CYS A 48 -6.86 2.44 -3.72
CA CYS A 48 -5.83 1.53 -4.21
C CYS A 48 -6.36 0.74 -5.42
N ARG A 49 -5.62 0.74 -6.53
CA ARG A 49 -5.91 -0.12 -7.68
C ARG A 49 -5.18 -1.46 -7.51
N TRP A 50 -5.91 -2.55 -7.66
CA TRP A 50 -5.38 -3.90 -7.60
C TRP A 50 -6.32 -4.86 -8.33
N ASN A 51 -5.84 -6.06 -8.66
CA ASN A 51 -6.67 -7.12 -9.24
C ASN A 51 -6.06 -8.52 -9.00
N CYS A 52 -5.11 -8.96 -9.83
CA CYS A 52 -4.70 -10.38 -9.87
C CYS A 52 -3.92 -10.91 -8.66
N LYS A 53 -3.27 -10.04 -7.87
CA LYS A 53 -2.31 -10.39 -6.79
C LYS A 53 -1.32 -11.51 -7.17
N ALA A 54 -0.85 -11.49 -8.42
CA ALA A 54 -0.03 -12.57 -9.00
C ALA A 54 1.10 -12.03 -9.89
N ALA A 55 1.45 -10.75 -9.77
CA ALA A 55 2.49 -10.09 -10.54
C ALA A 55 2.32 -10.18 -12.09
N LYS A 56 1.08 -10.20 -12.60
CA LYS A 56 0.79 -10.33 -14.03
C LYS A 56 0.09 -9.14 -14.67
N CYS A 57 -0.95 -8.60 -14.04
CA CYS A 57 -1.84 -7.64 -14.69
C CYS A 57 -1.37 -6.18 -14.63
N GLY A 58 -0.34 -5.86 -13.83
CA GLY A 58 0.17 -4.49 -13.67
C GLY A 58 -0.72 -3.55 -12.84
N SER A 59 -1.94 -3.93 -12.45
CA SER A 59 -2.91 -3.01 -11.85
C SER A 59 -2.51 -2.40 -10.51
N CYS A 60 -1.60 -3.05 -9.77
CA CYS A 60 -1.07 -2.57 -8.47
C CYS A 60 0.32 -1.94 -8.59
N SER A 61 0.65 -1.40 -9.76
CA SER A 61 1.89 -0.63 -9.94
C SER A 61 1.88 0.62 -9.06
N ALA A 62 2.92 0.80 -8.25
CA ALA A 62 3.14 2.00 -7.45
C ALA A 62 4.64 2.25 -7.30
N GLU A 63 5.02 3.46 -6.88
CA GLU A 63 6.38 3.71 -6.42
C GLU A 63 6.54 3.21 -4.98
N VAL A 64 7.49 2.29 -4.77
CA VAL A 64 7.84 1.75 -3.46
C VAL A 64 9.28 2.12 -3.18
N ASN A 65 9.50 2.96 -2.18
CA ASN A 65 10.83 3.46 -1.78
C ASN A 65 11.63 4.05 -2.98
N GLY A 66 10.99 4.92 -3.75
CA GLY A 66 11.62 5.61 -4.89
C GLY A 66 11.78 4.75 -6.16
N LYS A 67 11.17 3.56 -6.20
CA LYS A 67 11.29 2.64 -7.34
C LYS A 67 9.92 2.15 -7.81
N PRO A 68 9.62 2.19 -9.13
CA PRO A 68 8.41 1.58 -9.66
C PRO A 68 8.40 0.07 -9.40
N ARG A 69 7.34 -0.43 -8.75
CA ARG A 69 7.17 -1.84 -8.38
C ARG A 69 5.72 -2.28 -8.53
N LEU A 70 5.51 -3.58 -8.70
CA LEU A 70 4.21 -4.19 -8.42
C LEU A 70 4.15 -4.42 -6.92
N MET A 71 3.09 -3.95 -6.27
CA MET A 71 2.93 -4.12 -4.83
C MET A 71 2.61 -5.57 -4.44
N CYS A 72 2.10 -6.37 -5.38
CA CYS A 72 1.73 -7.78 -5.18
C CYS A 72 2.84 -8.76 -5.55
#